data_AF-A0A1S8LJP9-F1
#
_entry.id   AF-A0A1S8LJP9-F1
#
_cell.length_a   1.000
_cell.length_b   1.000
_cell.length_c   1.000
_cell.angle_alpha   90.00
_cell.angle_beta   90.00
_cell.angle_gamma   90.00
#
_symmetry.space_group_name_H-M   'P 1'
#
loop_
_entity.id
_entity.type
_entity.pdbx_description
1 polymer ?
#
loop_
_entity_poly.entity_id
_entity_poly.type
_entity_poly.pdbx_seq_one_letter_code
_entity_poly.pdbx_strand_id
1 'polypeptide(L)'
;MKKIVISIFTVLFMLFSTVSVPALASSTTKDSNSDGIGRVNISGIPLPSDVKQLISGTYTYSGKVLISYKTANDVNTTDFYNLATMNDDGTGFKPIFSGVISAKAKANGIRFMPFQDNKRILLGDYVLECSPSIDNSTSTKLVPVVYPAAIENDSNVTKRWSEIIIAPDNNHMAWTTLRSDIGATSCVGTLKRGDDSYTVENPKVISTINNFQDDPKNPGCIIPNPMRAGEVKQFVHGGSAISAVGQKDLSTTDSIVQDLNSNNITQITYIPGYDETTIFSPDEHLGMVMSTRFSKNTDPAIFGIMPRPLGGKVLLDVQSLLYSYAVPGVRQSRQGNIGPVLVDINKSMNQAGYQGIDLNTDENWVYCSPMSWNSNGKSAMWIEEVRGNSSQRRLRRVDLLDYKPQKTVPIVATPDNIPGSEDLSALSSVNPNVQGKVVGKKSGYVNYTRKVSSSYSGQTEADYVNYSDDGINFYNGYEKISYNYAGESRYETNLKLTGKLQGEMNFRATFSALSGGGPKLLFDTDTDGNPKSYGYATYNGVTLNIKDLLP
;
A
#
# COMPACT_ATOMS: atom_id res chain seq x y z
N MET A 1 63.91 -27.10 -6.02
CA MET A 1 63.91 -25.62 -6.01
C MET A 1 62.49 -25.17 -5.68
N LYS A 2 62.16 -24.89 -4.41
CA LYS A 2 62.17 -23.56 -3.73
C LYS A 2 61.16 -22.60 -4.40
N LYS A 3 60.12 -22.01 -3.77
CA LYS A 3 59.65 -21.77 -2.38
C LYS A 3 58.14 -21.41 -2.47
N ILE A 4 57.19 -21.92 -1.67
CA ILE A 4 56.71 -21.49 -0.32
C ILE A 4 56.66 -19.96 -0.09
N VAL A 5 55.45 -19.40 0.06
CA VAL A 5 55.08 -18.51 1.19
C VAL A 5 53.60 -18.75 1.55
N ILE A 6 53.39 -19.26 2.76
CA ILE A 6 52.14 -19.30 3.51
C ILE A 6 52.10 -18.02 4.35
N SER A 7 50.95 -17.37 4.50
CA SER A 7 50.71 -16.44 5.60
C SER A 7 49.40 -16.78 6.29
N ILE A 8 49.57 -17.16 7.55
CA ILE A 8 48.58 -17.47 8.57
C ILE A 8 48.02 -16.14 9.08
N PHE A 9 46.70 -16.00 9.12
CA PHE A 9 46.05 -15.10 10.07
C PHE A 9 44.97 -15.86 10.83
N THR A 10 45.28 -16.05 12.11
CA THR A 10 44.48 -16.63 13.17
C THR A 10 43.22 -15.79 13.40
N VAL A 11 42.03 -16.33 13.14
CA VAL A 11 40.76 -15.73 13.58
C VAL A 11 40.47 -16.26 14.99
N LEU A 12 40.65 -15.37 15.96
CA LEU A 12 40.27 -15.58 17.35
C LEU A 12 38.74 -15.53 17.45
N PHE A 13 38.10 -16.68 17.66
CA PHE A 13 36.69 -16.78 18.02
C PHE A 13 36.51 -16.22 19.45
N MET A 14 36.06 -14.97 19.58
CA MET A 14 35.42 -14.52 20.82
C MET A 14 33.97 -14.96 20.81
N LEU A 15 33.66 -15.99 21.60
CA LEU A 15 32.30 -16.24 22.07
C LEU A 15 31.86 -15.05 22.92
N PHE A 16 31.10 -14.12 22.34
CA PHE A 16 30.18 -13.31 23.12
C PHE A 16 28.90 -14.12 23.31
N SER A 17 28.81 -14.79 24.45
CA SER A 17 27.54 -15.19 25.04
C SER A 17 26.75 -13.92 25.38
N THR A 18 25.94 -13.45 24.43
CA THR A 18 24.91 -12.45 24.73
C THR A 18 23.83 -13.13 25.54
N VAL A 19 23.97 -13.02 26.87
CA VAL A 19 22.87 -13.25 27.79
C VAL A 19 21.76 -12.31 27.36
N SER A 20 20.68 -12.87 26.83
CA SER A 20 19.48 -12.15 26.42
C SER A 20 18.82 -11.63 27.69
N VAL A 21 19.11 -10.38 28.04
CA VAL A 21 18.31 -9.66 29.02
C VAL A 21 16.91 -9.55 28.42
N PRO A 22 15.84 -10.03 29.08
CA PRO A 22 14.49 -9.83 28.59
C PRO A 22 14.27 -8.32 28.47
N ALA A 23 14.05 -7.86 27.23
CA ALA A 23 13.76 -6.46 26.98
C ALA A 23 12.50 -6.10 27.76
N LEU A 24 12.64 -5.28 28.81
CA LEU A 24 11.52 -4.56 29.40
C LEU A 24 10.77 -3.87 28.27
N ALA A 25 9.48 -4.15 28.12
CA ALA A 25 8.64 -3.55 27.10
C ALA A 25 8.71 -2.01 27.27
N SER A 26 9.45 -1.34 26.39
CA SER A 26 9.52 0.11 26.40
C SER A 26 8.21 0.67 25.89
N SER A 27 7.57 1.51 26.70
CA SER A 27 6.37 2.25 26.35
C SER A 27 6.71 3.71 26.11
N THR A 28 6.15 4.31 25.06
CA THR A 28 6.30 5.74 24.76
C THR A 28 4.91 6.37 24.71
N THR A 29 4.68 7.37 25.56
CA THR A 29 3.44 8.16 25.52
C THR A 29 3.65 9.39 24.63
N LYS A 30 2.69 9.65 23.74
CA LYS A 30 2.64 10.88 22.95
C LYS A 30 1.36 11.65 23.30
N ASP A 31 1.52 12.92 23.70
CA ASP A 31 0.40 13.84 23.94
C ASP A 31 0.09 14.58 22.62
N SER A 32 -1.12 14.39 22.10
CA SER A 32 -1.52 14.94 20.78
C SER A 32 -2.88 15.65 20.82
N ASN A 33 -3.10 16.49 21.85
CA ASN A 33 -4.35 17.23 22.01
C ASN A 33 -4.69 18.13 20.79
N SER A 34 -3.70 18.50 19.96
CA SER A 34 -3.91 19.25 18.72
C SER A 34 -4.67 18.47 17.63
N ASP A 35 -4.55 17.14 17.60
CA ASP A 35 -5.11 16.31 16.54
C ASP A 35 -6.55 15.85 16.87
N GLY A 36 -7.01 16.05 18.11
CA GLY A 36 -8.36 15.69 18.56
C GLY A 36 -8.57 14.20 18.85
N ILE A 37 -7.54 13.37 18.66
CA ILE A 37 -7.55 11.93 18.95
C ILE A 37 -7.23 11.66 20.44
N GLY A 38 -6.47 12.54 21.08
CA GLY A 38 -6.08 12.45 22.50
C GLY A 38 -4.70 11.81 22.71
N ARG A 39 -4.42 11.34 23.92
CA ARG A 39 -3.12 10.73 24.24
C ARG A 39 -3.07 9.29 23.77
N VAL A 40 -1.89 8.89 23.29
CA VAL A 40 -1.62 7.53 22.85
C VAL A 40 -0.42 6.95 23.57
N ASN A 41 -0.44 5.64 23.83
CA ASN A 41 0.68 4.91 24.38
C ASN A 41 1.13 3.81 23.41
N ILE A 42 2.39 3.86 22.99
CA ILE A 42 2.95 2.92 22.03
C ILE A 42 3.85 1.94 22.77
N SER A 43 3.63 0.64 22.59
CA SER A 43 4.35 -0.44 23.28
C SER A 43 4.64 -1.62 22.34
N GLY A 44 5.50 -2.54 22.79
CA GLY A 44 5.74 -3.81 22.10
C GLY A 44 4.89 -4.93 22.70
N ILE A 45 4.37 -5.81 21.86
CA ILE A 45 3.71 -7.05 22.33
C ILE A 45 4.80 -8.11 22.48
N PRO A 46 5.06 -8.62 23.70
CA PRO A 46 6.10 -9.61 23.92
C PRO A 46 5.73 -10.93 23.25
N LEU A 47 6.73 -11.60 22.68
CA LEU A 47 6.59 -12.92 22.09
C LEU A 47 7.26 -13.96 23.00
N PRO A 48 6.73 -15.19 23.10
CA PRO A 48 7.38 -16.27 23.84
C PRO A 48 8.79 -16.55 23.30
N SER A 49 9.69 -17.02 24.17
CA SER A 49 11.08 -17.32 23.82
C SER A 49 11.26 -18.34 22.69
N ASP A 50 10.26 -19.20 22.48
CA ASP A 50 10.28 -20.25 21.46
C ASP A 50 9.96 -19.71 20.06
N VAL A 51 9.39 -18.50 19.98
CA VAL A 51 9.22 -17.76 18.73
C VAL A 51 10.59 -17.19 18.33
N LYS A 52 11.23 -17.80 17.32
CA LYS A 52 12.54 -17.37 16.82
C LYS A 52 12.45 -16.37 15.68
N GLN A 53 11.37 -16.43 14.92
CA GLN A 53 11.09 -15.47 13.86
C GLN A 53 9.59 -15.20 13.81
N LEU A 54 9.20 -13.94 13.90
CA LEU A 54 7.85 -13.50 13.59
C LEU A 54 7.73 -13.35 12.06
N ILE A 55 6.72 -13.97 11.47
CA ILE A 55 6.42 -13.83 10.03
C ILE A 55 5.34 -12.76 9.83
N SER A 56 4.23 -12.86 10.56
CA SER A 56 3.10 -11.93 10.48
C SER A 56 2.31 -11.88 11.79
N GLY A 57 1.48 -10.86 11.97
CA GLY A 57 0.54 -10.73 13.08
C GLY A 57 -0.66 -9.84 12.73
N THR A 58 -1.86 -10.23 13.18
CA THR A 58 -3.12 -9.48 12.99
C THR A 58 -4.09 -9.78 14.14
N TYR A 59 -5.04 -8.89 14.44
CA TYR A 59 -6.09 -9.19 15.41
C TYR A 59 -7.12 -10.12 14.78
N THR A 60 -7.65 -11.03 15.59
CA THR A 60 -8.90 -11.73 15.30
C THR A 60 -10.08 -10.85 15.68
N TYR A 61 -11.27 -11.17 15.17
CA TYR A 61 -12.49 -10.43 15.54
C TYR A 61 -12.91 -10.64 17.01
N SER A 62 -12.42 -11.70 17.66
CA SER A 62 -12.56 -11.89 19.11
C SER A 62 -11.62 -11.02 19.95
N GLY A 63 -10.70 -10.28 19.32
CA GLY A 63 -9.76 -9.38 19.98
C GLY A 63 -8.45 -10.04 20.42
N LYS A 64 -8.17 -11.29 20.01
CA LYS A 64 -6.87 -11.95 20.22
C LYS A 64 -5.87 -11.55 19.14
N VAL A 65 -4.59 -11.65 19.45
CA VAL A 65 -3.51 -11.53 18.46
C VAL A 65 -3.30 -12.90 17.81
N LEU A 66 -3.51 -12.99 16.50
CA LEU A 66 -3.09 -14.13 15.68
C LEU A 66 -1.70 -13.84 15.12
N ILE A 67 -0.76 -14.76 15.31
CA ILE A 67 0.58 -14.66 14.73
C ILE A 67 0.90 -15.85 13.82
N SER A 68 1.73 -15.58 12.82
CA SER A 68 2.50 -16.61 12.12
C SER A 68 3.97 -16.49 12.49
N TYR A 69 4.59 -17.63 12.81
CA TYR A 69 5.95 -17.64 13.36
C TYR A 69 6.74 -18.90 13.00
N LYS A 70 8.05 -18.82 13.23
CA LYS A 70 8.99 -19.93 13.16
C LYS A 70 9.60 -20.22 14.51
N THR A 71 9.90 -21.50 14.74
CA THR A 71 10.71 -21.99 15.85
C THR A 71 12.12 -22.32 15.37
N ALA A 72 13.01 -22.71 16.30
CA ALA A 72 14.34 -23.17 15.95
C ALA A 72 14.33 -24.40 15.01
N ASN A 73 13.27 -25.22 15.06
CA ASN A 73 13.17 -26.46 14.30
C ASN A 73 12.72 -26.27 12.85
N ASP A 74 12.10 -25.13 12.53
CA ASP A 74 11.42 -24.92 11.25
C ASP A 74 11.78 -23.60 10.54
N VAL A 75 12.69 -22.81 11.13
CA VAL A 75 13.17 -21.54 10.55
C VAL A 75 13.77 -21.71 9.16
N ASN A 76 14.39 -22.87 8.89
CA ASN A 76 15.00 -23.19 7.59
C ASN A 76 14.10 -24.07 6.71
N THR A 77 12.88 -24.38 7.14
CA THR A 77 11.95 -25.24 6.40
C THR A 77 11.05 -24.39 5.52
N THR A 78 11.22 -24.52 4.20
CA THR A 78 10.38 -23.88 3.20
C THR A 78 8.90 -24.23 3.40
N ASP A 79 8.02 -23.24 3.23
CA ASP A 79 6.56 -23.38 3.30
C ASP A 79 5.99 -23.97 4.61
N PHE A 80 6.81 -24.09 5.66
CA PHE A 80 6.33 -24.52 6.97
C PHE A 80 5.84 -23.33 7.78
N TYR A 81 4.62 -23.39 8.30
CA TYR A 81 4.03 -22.31 9.09
C TYR A 81 3.53 -22.82 10.43
N ASN A 82 3.85 -22.09 11.49
CA ASN A 82 3.15 -22.20 12.76
C ASN A 82 2.21 -21.01 12.91
N LEU A 83 1.00 -21.26 13.41
CA LEU A 83 0.04 -20.23 13.79
C LEU A 83 -0.32 -20.40 15.25
N ALA A 84 -0.44 -19.28 15.96
CA ALA A 84 -0.87 -19.25 17.35
C ALA A 84 -1.74 -18.02 17.62
N THR A 85 -2.60 -18.13 18.64
CA THR A 85 -3.28 -16.99 19.24
C THR A 85 -2.65 -16.62 20.58
N MET A 86 -2.76 -15.35 20.96
CA MET A 86 -2.36 -14.85 22.28
C MET A 86 -3.14 -13.58 22.65
N ASN A 87 -3.02 -13.16 23.91
CA ASN A 87 -3.47 -11.85 24.35
C ASN A 87 -2.54 -10.75 23.83
N ASP A 88 -3.03 -9.52 23.86
CA ASP A 88 -2.32 -8.31 23.45
C ASP A 88 -1.21 -7.86 24.43
N ASP A 89 -1.08 -8.54 25.57
CA ASP A 89 0.05 -8.47 26.52
C ASP A 89 1.06 -9.64 26.34
N GLY A 90 0.86 -10.50 25.33
CA GLY A 90 1.69 -11.68 25.04
C GLY A 90 1.39 -12.92 25.89
N THR A 91 0.45 -12.84 26.84
CA THR A 91 0.03 -14.00 27.64
C THR A 91 -0.94 -14.91 26.87
N GLY A 92 -1.18 -16.11 27.39
CA GLY A 92 -2.18 -17.02 26.81
C GLY A 92 -1.80 -17.55 25.42
N PHE A 93 -0.51 -17.70 25.15
CA PHE A 93 0.00 -18.22 23.89
C PHE A 93 -0.50 -19.65 23.62
N LYS A 94 -1.18 -19.85 22.50
CA LYS A 94 -1.79 -21.11 22.12
C LYS A 94 -1.58 -21.42 20.63
N PRO A 95 -0.73 -22.40 20.29
CA PRO A 95 -0.61 -22.90 18.93
C PRO A 95 -1.94 -23.46 18.43
N ILE A 96 -2.29 -23.16 17.18
CA ILE A 96 -3.51 -23.62 16.52
C ILE A 96 -3.25 -24.40 15.23
N PHE A 97 -2.09 -24.19 14.60
CA PHE A 97 -1.68 -24.89 13.38
C PHE A 97 -0.17 -25.01 13.32
N SER A 98 0.33 -26.14 12.84
CA SER A 98 1.74 -26.36 12.53
C SER A 98 1.81 -27.33 11.34
N GLY A 99 2.38 -26.89 10.22
CA GLY A 99 2.46 -27.72 9.03
C GLY A 99 2.87 -26.97 7.77
N VAL A 100 2.97 -27.73 6.68
CA VAL A 100 3.31 -27.18 5.36
C VAL A 100 2.07 -26.58 4.71
N ILE A 101 2.21 -25.35 4.20
CA ILE A 101 1.22 -24.68 3.35
C ILE A 101 1.92 -24.37 2.02
N SER A 102 1.81 -25.30 1.07
CA SER A 102 2.53 -25.22 -0.20
C SER A 102 2.17 -23.97 -1.00
N ALA A 103 3.16 -23.22 -1.45
CA ALA A 103 2.92 -22.14 -2.39
C ALA A 103 2.43 -22.69 -3.74
N LYS A 104 1.33 -22.14 -4.26
CA LYS A 104 0.86 -22.45 -5.62
C LYS A 104 1.56 -21.58 -6.65
N ALA A 105 1.57 -22.00 -7.92
CA ALA A 105 2.03 -21.16 -9.01
C ALA A 105 1.29 -19.81 -9.01
N LYS A 106 2.01 -18.72 -9.30
CA LYS A 106 1.52 -17.32 -9.25
C LYS A 106 1.03 -16.84 -7.88
N ALA A 107 1.25 -17.60 -6.79
CA ALA A 107 0.99 -17.12 -5.43
C ALA A 107 1.96 -15.99 -5.04
N ASN A 108 1.55 -15.19 -4.06
CA ASN A 108 2.38 -14.13 -3.48
C ASN A 108 2.66 -14.39 -1.99
N GLY A 109 3.10 -15.62 -1.68
CA GLY A 109 3.36 -16.06 -0.31
C GLY A 109 2.08 -16.50 0.40
N ILE A 110 2.03 -16.27 1.71
CA ILE A 110 0.86 -16.53 2.57
C ILE A 110 0.47 -15.24 3.28
N ARG A 111 -0.82 -14.98 3.35
CA ARG A 111 -1.38 -13.87 4.12
C ARG A 111 -2.31 -14.40 5.20
N PHE A 112 -2.70 -13.59 6.19
CA PHE A 112 -3.53 -14.06 7.30
C PHE A 112 -4.70 -13.11 7.51
N MET A 113 -5.86 -13.42 6.94
CA MET A 113 -7.08 -12.61 7.05
C MET A 113 -8.17 -13.40 7.80
N PRO A 114 -8.33 -13.18 9.11
CA PRO A 114 -9.38 -13.82 9.89
C PRO A 114 -10.78 -13.44 9.38
N PHE A 115 -11.72 -14.38 9.46
CA PHE A 115 -13.14 -14.14 9.21
C PHE A 115 -13.81 -13.62 10.49
N GLN A 116 -14.91 -12.88 10.36
CA GLN A 116 -15.69 -12.37 11.49
C GLN A 116 -16.35 -13.47 12.32
N ASP A 117 -16.57 -14.64 11.71
CA ASP A 117 -17.12 -15.81 12.40
C ASP A 117 -16.16 -16.45 13.43
N ASN A 118 -14.91 -15.97 13.50
CA ASN A 118 -13.87 -16.48 14.39
C ASN A 118 -13.59 -17.99 14.24
N LYS A 119 -13.83 -18.54 13.04
CA LYS A 119 -13.63 -19.96 12.71
C LYS A 119 -12.75 -20.18 11.50
N ARG A 120 -12.53 -19.16 10.68
CA ARG A 120 -11.78 -19.29 9.43
C ARG A 120 -10.70 -18.22 9.31
N ILE A 121 -9.63 -18.56 8.60
CA ILE A 121 -8.56 -17.62 8.22
C ILE A 121 -8.31 -17.80 6.73
N LEU A 122 -8.49 -16.74 5.94
CA LEU A 122 -8.13 -16.73 4.52
C LEU A 122 -6.62 -16.51 4.39
N LEU A 123 -5.98 -17.41 3.64
CA LEU A 123 -4.52 -17.50 3.50
C LEU A 123 -3.97 -17.12 2.11
N GLY A 124 -4.84 -16.65 1.23
CA GLY A 124 -4.55 -16.40 -0.18
C GLY A 124 -5.10 -17.54 -1.03
N ASP A 125 -4.32 -18.62 -1.16
CA ASP A 125 -4.70 -19.80 -1.94
C ASP A 125 -5.40 -20.90 -1.12
N TYR A 126 -5.63 -20.65 0.17
CA TYR A 126 -6.25 -21.58 1.12
C TYR A 126 -7.15 -20.84 2.12
N VAL A 127 -8.07 -21.57 2.73
CA VAL A 127 -8.77 -21.19 3.97
C VAL A 127 -8.39 -22.21 5.03
N LEU A 128 -7.93 -21.74 6.18
CA LEU A 128 -7.75 -22.57 7.37
C LEU A 128 -9.03 -22.52 8.19
N GLU A 129 -9.74 -23.65 8.27
CA GLU A 129 -10.92 -23.84 9.12
C GLU A 129 -10.46 -24.34 10.48
N CYS A 130 -10.90 -23.70 11.56
CA CYS A 130 -10.58 -24.01 12.95
C CYS A 130 -11.85 -24.44 13.69
N SER A 131 -11.78 -25.51 14.47
CA SER A 131 -12.90 -26.00 15.29
C SER A 131 -12.51 -26.09 16.77
N PRO A 132 -13.36 -25.62 17.71
CA PRO A 132 -14.65 -24.96 17.48
C PRO A 132 -14.54 -23.48 17.05
N SER A 133 -13.36 -22.87 17.21
CA SER A 133 -13.04 -21.47 16.85
C SER A 133 -11.53 -21.30 16.72
N ILE A 134 -11.07 -20.15 16.20
CA ILE A 134 -9.65 -19.79 16.14
C ILE A 134 -9.05 -19.74 17.56
N ASP A 135 -9.72 -19.09 18.51
CA ASP A 135 -9.20 -18.94 19.88
C ASP A 135 -9.09 -20.26 20.64
N ASN A 136 -10.01 -21.19 20.36
CA ASN A 136 -10.13 -22.44 21.09
C ASN A 136 -9.84 -23.68 20.23
N SER A 137 -9.13 -23.51 19.11
CA SER A 137 -8.95 -24.57 18.11
C SER A 137 -8.35 -25.84 18.71
N THR A 138 -9.02 -26.97 18.47
CA THR A 138 -8.55 -28.32 18.77
C THR A 138 -8.25 -29.11 17.49
N SER A 139 -8.79 -28.67 16.36
CA SER A 139 -8.52 -29.26 15.05
C SER A 139 -8.61 -28.20 13.95
N THR A 140 -7.83 -28.41 12.89
CA THR A 140 -7.81 -27.52 11.73
C THR A 140 -7.92 -28.29 10.42
N LYS A 141 -8.59 -27.70 9.44
CA LYS A 141 -8.62 -28.19 8.05
C LYS A 141 -8.11 -27.10 7.12
N LEU A 142 -7.09 -27.42 6.33
CA LEU A 142 -6.59 -26.53 5.28
C LEU A 142 -7.33 -26.85 3.98
N VAL A 143 -8.10 -25.90 3.47
CA VAL A 143 -8.99 -26.08 2.30
C VAL A 143 -8.52 -25.16 1.16
N PRO A 144 -8.26 -25.67 -0.05
CA PRO A 144 -7.81 -24.82 -1.16
C PRO A 144 -8.88 -23.83 -1.63
N VAL A 145 -8.43 -22.65 -2.03
CA VAL A 145 -9.23 -21.66 -2.80
C VAL A 145 -8.97 -21.87 -4.28
N VAL A 146 -10.05 -21.84 -5.07
CA VAL A 146 -10.06 -21.90 -6.54
C VAL A 146 -10.49 -20.54 -7.06
N TYR A 147 -9.58 -19.88 -7.76
CA TYR A 147 -9.82 -18.59 -8.41
C TYR A 147 -10.36 -18.79 -9.84
N PRO A 148 -10.93 -17.72 -10.46
CA PRO A 148 -11.47 -17.81 -11.81
C PRO A 148 -10.41 -18.18 -12.86
N ALA A 149 -10.77 -19.07 -13.79
CA ALA A 149 -9.88 -19.52 -14.87
C ALA A 149 -9.32 -18.37 -15.73
N ALA A 150 -10.10 -17.29 -15.90
CA ALA A 150 -9.68 -16.09 -16.62
C ALA A 150 -8.51 -15.34 -15.96
N ILE A 151 -8.25 -15.54 -14.67
CA ILE A 151 -7.07 -15.00 -13.98
C ILE A 151 -5.94 -16.04 -13.96
N GLU A 152 -6.28 -17.30 -13.65
CA GLU A 152 -5.33 -18.42 -13.59
C GLU A 152 -4.54 -18.59 -14.89
N ASN A 153 -5.25 -18.56 -16.02
CA ASN A 153 -4.72 -18.89 -17.33
C ASN A 153 -4.19 -17.68 -18.11
N ASP A 154 -4.37 -16.46 -17.59
CA ASP A 154 -3.91 -15.25 -18.26
C ASP A 154 -2.38 -15.13 -18.16
N SER A 155 -1.71 -14.96 -19.31
CA SER A 155 -0.25 -14.83 -19.42
C SER A 155 0.28 -13.52 -18.86
N ASN A 156 -0.55 -12.48 -18.79
CA ASN A 156 -0.17 -11.19 -18.23
C ASN A 156 -0.24 -11.20 -16.71
N VAL A 157 -0.92 -12.17 -16.09
CA VAL A 157 -0.98 -12.29 -14.63
C VAL A 157 0.34 -12.83 -14.08
N THR A 158 1.08 -11.97 -13.38
CA THR A 158 2.34 -12.29 -12.71
C THR A 158 2.11 -12.82 -11.29
N LYS A 159 1.12 -12.27 -10.59
CA LYS A 159 0.61 -12.77 -9.31
C LYS A 159 -0.91 -12.81 -9.34
N ARG A 160 -1.48 -13.98 -9.04
CA ARG A 160 -2.93 -14.18 -8.97
C ARG A 160 -3.57 -13.32 -7.90
N TRP A 161 -2.87 -13.12 -6.79
CA TRP A 161 -3.22 -12.18 -5.74
C TRP A 161 -1.95 -11.55 -5.15
N SER A 162 -1.93 -10.24 -4.91
CA SER A 162 -0.97 -9.55 -4.03
C SER A 162 -1.60 -9.28 -2.68
N GLU A 163 -2.84 -8.80 -2.69
CA GLU A 163 -3.66 -8.57 -1.51
C GLU A 163 -4.95 -9.37 -1.57
N ILE A 164 -5.44 -9.76 -0.40
CA ILE A 164 -6.73 -10.42 -0.19
C ILE A 164 -7.39 -9.80 1.02
N ILE A 165 -8.71 -9.58 0.95
CA ILE A 165 -9.53 -9.13 2.06
C ILE A 165 -10.86 -9.89 2.06
N ILE A 166 -11.39 -10.14 3.25
CA ILE A 166 -12.69 -10.79 3.44
C ILE A 166 -13.71 -9.76 3.92
N ALA A 167 -14.91 -9.79 3.35
CA ALA A 167 -15.98 -8.90 3.74
C ALA A 167 -16.56 -9.30 5.11
N PRO A 168 -17.11 -8.33 5.86
CA PRO A 168 -17.77 -8.58 7.14
C PRO A 168 -18.91 -9.60 7.11
N ASP A 169 -19.57 -9.75 5.95
CA ASP A 169 -20.62 -10.74 5.73
C ASP A 169 -20.11 -12.20 5.68
N ASN A 170 -18.78 -12.40 5.69
CA ASN A 170 -18.09 -13.69 5.60
C ASN A 170 -18.35 -14.50 4.32
N ASN A 171 -18.95 -13.88 3.31
CA ASN A 171 -19.35 -14.50 2.04
C ASN A 171 -18.59 -13.91 0.86
N HIS A 172 -18.24 -12.63 0.90
CA HIS A 172 -17.52 -11.95 -0.18
C HIS A 172 -16.04 -11.80 0.13
N MET A 173 -15.21 -11.87 -0.90
CA MET A 173 -13.81 -11.49 -0.83
C MET A 173 -13.48 -10.51 -1.93
N ALA A 174 -12.48 -9.66 -1.67
CA ALA A 174 -11.81 -8.89 -2.70
C ALA A 174 -10.34 -9.30 -2.74
N TRP A 175 -9.74 -9.21 -3.92
CA TRP A 175 -8.30 -9.46 -4.10
C TRP A 175 -7.73 -8.57 -5.18
N THR A 176 -6.43 -8.30 -5.08
CA THR A 176 -5.68 -7.55 -6.08
C THR A 176 -4.84 -8.53 -6.89
N THR A 177 -5.06 -8.63 -8.19
CA THR A 177 -4.20 -9.37 -9.13
C THR A 177 -3.08 -8.46 -9.61
N LEU A 178 -1.83 -8.95 -9.72
CA LEU A 178 -0.74 -8.20 -10.36
C LEU A 178 -0.55 -8.68 -11.79
N ARG A 179 -0.47 -7.72 -12.71
CA ARG A 179 -0.32 -7.95 -14.14
C ARG A 179 0.88 -7.18 -14.71
N SER A 180 1.47 -7.71 -15.77
CA SER A 180 2.59 -7.09 -16.48
C SER A 180 2.20 -5.90 -17.37
N ASP A 181 0.93 -5.81 -17.78
CA ASP A 181 0.41 -4.82 -18.73
C ASP A 181 -0.19 -3.57 -18.05
N ILE A 182 -0.91 -3.74 -16.93
CA ILE A 182 -1.57 -2.65 -16.18
C ILE A 182 -1.20 -2.57 -14.71
N GLY A 183 -0.37 -3.47 -14.19
CA GLY A 183 -0.01 -3.49 -12.77
C GLY A 183 -1.11 -4.10 -11.89
N ALA A 184 -1.46 -3.42 -10.79
CA ALA A 184 -2.44 -3.90 -9.83
C ALA A 184 -3.88 -3.78 -10.36
N THR A 185 -4.66 -4.84 -10.22
CA THR A 185 -6.07 -4.90 -10.64
C THR A 185 -6.91 -5.64 -9.61
N SER A 186 -7.80 -4.91 -8.98
CA SER A 186 -8.68 -5.36 -7.90
C SER A 186 -9.98 -5.97 -8.43
N CYS A 187 -10.37 -7.08 -7.82
CA CYS A 187 -11.59 -7.83 -8.12
C CYS A 187 -12.38 -8.11 -6.84
N VAL A 188 -13.69 -8.34 -6.97
CA VAL A 188 -14.61 -8.80 -5.91
C VAL A 188 -15.36 -10.03 -6.41
N GLY A 189 -15.66 -10.97 -5.50
CA GLY A 189 -16.48 -12.14 -5.80
C GLY A 189 -16.95 -12.84 -4.54
N THR A 190 -17.84 -13.82 -4.70
CA THR A 190 -18.36 -14.63 -3.59
C THR A 190 -17.43 -15.80 -3.33
N LEU A 191 -16.95 -15.97 -2.09
CA LEU A 191 -16.12 -17.09 -1.67
C LEU A 191 -16.99 -18.22 -1.10
N LYS A 192 -17.36 -19.17 -1.95
CA LYS A 192 -18.31 -20.23 -1.60
C LYS A 192 -17.62 -21.51 -1.18
N ARG A 193 -18.03 -22.06 -0.05
CA ARG A 193 -17.57 -23.36 0.44
C ARG A 193 -18.28 -24.50 -0.29
N GLY A 194 -17.52 -25.36 -0.98
CA GLY A 194 -17.97 -26.67 -1.47
C GLY A 194 -17.62 -27.80 -0.50
N ASP A 195 -17.45 -29.03 -1.00
CA ASP A 195 -17.08 -30.19 -0.18
C ASP A 195 -15.59 -30.17 0.21
N ASP A 196 -14.70 -29.92 -0.77
CA ASP A 196 -13.24 -29.98 -0.62
C ASP A 196 -12.49 -28.71 -1.05
N SER A 197 -13.20 -27.68 -1.50
CA SER A 197 -12.60 -26.39 -1.84
C SER A 197 -13.49 -25.22 -1.42
N TYR A 198 -12.90 -24.03 -1.46
CA TYR A 198 -13.62 -22.77 -1.63
C TYR A 198 -13.47 -22.31 -3.08
N THR A 199 -14.55 -21.87 -3.72
CA THR A 199 -14.54 -21.35 -5.09
C THR A 199 -14.94 -19.89 -5.09
N VAL A 200 -14.18 -19.06 -5.82
CA VAL A 200 -14.56 -17.66 -6.09
C VAL A 200 -15.57 -17.64 -7.23
N GLU A 201 -16.83 -17.38 -6.91
CA GLU A 201 -17.94 -17.26 -7.85
C GLU A 201 -18.23 -15.79 -8.19
N ASN A 202 -18.85 -15.56 -9.35
CA ASN A 202 -19.31 -14.25 -9.85
C ASN A 202 -18.27 -13.12 -9.76
N PRO A 203 -17.03 -13.32 -10.24
CA PRO A 203 -15.97 -12.33 -10.12
C PRO A 203 -16.26 -11.08 -10.96
N LYS A 204 -16.02 -9.91 -10.37
CA LYS A 204 -16.10 -8.60 -11.03
C LYS A 204 -14.81 -7.83 -10.84
N VAL A 205 -14.34 -7.15 -11.89
CA VAL A 205 -13.24 -6.19 -11.84
C VAL A 205 -13.79 -4.88 -11.29
N ILE A 206 -13.20 -4.36 -10.22
CA ILE A 206 -13.61 -3.10 -9.59
C ILE A 206 -12.60 -1.96 -9.84
N SER A 207 -11.44 -2.27 -10.43
CA SER A 207 -10.47 -1.29 -10.92
C SER A 207 -10.89 -0.65 -12.23
N THR A 208 -10.33 0.52 -12.51
CA THR A 208 -10.41 1.13 -13.84
C THR A 208 -9.42 0.43 -14.78
N ILE A 209 -9.92 -0.26 -15.79
CA ILE A 209 -9.07 -0.92 -16.80
C ILE A 209 -8.57 0.09 -17.85
N ASN A 210 -9.50 0.91 -18.37
CA ASN A 210 -9.18 1.94 -19.36
C ASN A 210 -9.20 3.31 -18.72
N ASN A 211 -8.05 3.97 -18.70
CA ASN A 211 -7.87 5.26 -18.03
C ASN A 211 -8.60 6.43 -18.72
N PHE A 212 -8.92 6.27 -19.99
CA PHE A 212 -9.59 7.26 -20.83
C PHE A 212 -10.61 6.56 -21.71
N GLN A 213 -11.60 7.33 -22.16
CA GLN A 213 -12.52 6.96 -23.22
C GLN A 213 -12.59 8.09 -24.25
N ASP A 214 -12.91 7.75 -25.50
CA ASP A 214 -13.12 8.76 -26.53
C ASP A 214 -14.33 9.65 -26.18
N ASP A 215 -14.24 10.95 -26.47
CA ASP A 215 -15.39 11.83 -26.37
C ASP A 215 -16.29 11.65 -27.60
N PRO A 216 -17.51 11.08 -27.46
CA PRO A 216 -18.39 10.83 -28.59
C PRO A 216 -18.90 12.13 -29.25
N LYS A 217 -18.76 13.27 -28.59
CA LYS A 217 -19.22 14.58 -29.09
C LYS A 217 -18.11 15.40 -29.76
N ASN A 218 -16.85 15.08 -29.50
CA ASN A 218 -15.70 15.88 -29.95
C ASN A 218 -14.59 14.96 -30.49
N PRO A 219 -14.54 14.68 -31.80
CA PRO A 219 -13.49 13.84 -32.38
C PRO A 219 -12.07 14.32 -32.03
N GLY A 220 -11.21 13.37 -31.62
CA GLY A 220 -9.84 13.64 -31.17
C GLY A 220 -9.73 14.12 -29.71
N CYS A 221 -10.86 14.28 -29.01
CA CYS A 221 -10.88 14.52 -27.57
C CYS A 221 -11.11 13.23 -26.79
N ILE A 222 -10.56 13.17 -25.59
CA ILE A 222 -10.67 12.04 -24.66
C ILE A 222 -11.17 12.53 -23.30
N ILE A 223 -11.90 11.68 -22.61
CA ILE A 223 -12.46 11.93 -21.27
C ILE A 223 -11.72 11.02 -20.29
N PRO A 224 -11.10 11.57 -19.22
CA PRO A 224 -10.46 10.76 -18.20
C PRO A 224 -11.51 9.99 -17.39
N ASN A 225 -11.29 8.69 -17.22
CA ASN A 225 -12.08 7.87 -16.30
C ASN A 225 -11.57 8.02 -14.86
N PRO A 226 -12.44 7.91 -13.84
CA PRO A 226 -12.02 7.88 -12.44
C PRO A 226 -10.95 6.83 -12.17
N MET A 227 -10.05 7.04 -11.21
CA MET A 227 -9.07 6.03 -10.79
C MET A 227 -9.67 5.17 -9.67
N ARG A 228 -10.21 4.01 -10.02
CA ARG A 228 -10.79 3.05 -9.09
C ARG A 228 -9.78 2.01 -8.66
N ALA A 229 -9.89 1.61 -7.40
CA ALA A 229 -9.13 0.60 -6.67
C ALA A 229 -7.89 0.06 -7.41
N GLY A 230 -6.70 0.56 -7.10
CA GLY A 230 -5.45 -0.08 -7.51
C GLY A 230 -5.26 -1.39 -6.74
N GLU A 231 -5.04 -1.28 -5.43
CA GLU A 231 -4.84 -2.40 -4.53
C GLU A 231 -5.80 -2.32 -3.33
N VAL A 232 -6.64 -3.36 -3.11
CA VAL A 232 -7.61 -3.41 -2.01
C VAL A 232 -6.95 -3.59 -0.65
N LYS A 233 -7.50 -2.95 0.40
CA LYS A 233 -6.92 -2.97 1.75
C LYS A 233 -7.87 -3.35 2.87
N GLN A 234 -9.14 -2.91 2.80
CA GLN A 234 -10.15 -3.25 3.81
C GLN A 234 -11.56 -3.04 3.25
N PHE A 235 -12.52 -3.89 3.62
CA PHE A 235 -13.94 -3.54 3.49
C PHE A 235 -14.32 -2.57 4.60
N VAL A 236 -15.00 -1.48 4.23
CA VAL A 236 -15.50 -0.42 5.13
C VAL A 236 -16.99 -0.20 4.90
N HIS A 237 -17.62 0.68 5.68
CA HIS A 237 -19.07 0.87 5.72
C HIS A 237 -19.81 -0.47 5.87
N GLY A 238 -19.30 -1.34 6.75
CA GLY A 238 -19.89 -2.65 7.05
C GLY A 238 -19.81 -3.68 5.92
N GLY A 239 -19.07 -3.43 4.85
CA GLY A 239 -19.00 -4.28 3.66
C GLY A 239 -19.51 -3.61 2.38
N SER A 240 -20.13 -2.44 2.47
CA SER A 240 -20.68 -1.72 1.31
C SER A 240 -19.66 -0.84 0.57
N ALA A 241 -18.43 -0.73 1.06
CA ALA A 241 -17.36 0.03 0.44
C ALA A 241 -16.00 -0.64 0.68
N ILE A 242 -14.97 -0.22 -0.06
CA ILE A 242 -13.60 -0.69 0.10
C ILE A 242 -12.65 0.51 0.28
N SER A 243 -11.82 0.46 1.32
CA SER A 243 -10.58 1.23 1.39
C SER A 243 -9.54 0.58 0.46
N ALA A 244 -9.01 1.35 -0.47
CA ALA A 244 -8.05 0.89 -1.47
C ALA A 244 -7.01 1.96 -1.77
N VAL A 245 -5.91 1.54 -2.40
CA VAL A 245 -4.99 2.43 -3.09
C VAL A 245 -5.72 3.09 -4.24
N GLY A 246 -5.57 4.39 -4.38
CA GLY A 246 -6.15 5.13 -5.49
C GLY A 246 -5.61 6.54 -5.55
N GLN A 247 -6.35 7.41 -6.22
CA GLN A 247 -5.97 8.81 -6.37
C GLN A 247 -7.16 9.65 -6.84
N LYS A 248 -7.27 10.89 -6.36
CA LYS A 248 -8.31 11.82 -6.79
C LYS A 248 -7.79 13.23 -7.04
N ASP A 249 -7.57 14.02 -5.99
CA ASP A 249 -7.28 15.46 -6.12
C ASP A 249 -5.76 15.75 -6.17
N LEU A 250 -4.94 14.96 -5.47
CA LEU A 250 -3.47 15.07 -5.49
C LEU A 250 -2.86 14.18 -6.57
N SER A 251 -1.57 14.39 -6.89
CA SER A 251 -0.89 13.70 -8.01
C SER A 251 -0.15 12.41 -7.62
N THR A 252 0.24 12.26 -6.37
CA THR A 252 0.86 11.05 -5.82
C THR A 252 -0.21 10.05 -5.37
N THR A 253 0.20 8.80 -5.14
CA THR A 253 -0.69 7.76 -4.60
C THR A 253 -1.31 8.18 -3.27
N ASP A 254 -2.60 7.88 -3.11
CA ASP A 254 -3.36 8.12 -1.90
C ASP A 254 -4.23 6.89 -1.54
N SER A 255 -4.84 6.93 -0.36
CA SER A 255 -5.93 6.03 0.02
C SER A 255 -7.28 6.62 -0.38
N ILE A 256 -8.15 5.79 -0.92
CA ILE A 256 -9.54 6.15 -1.27
C ILE A 256 -10.53 5.19 -0.60
N VAL A 257 -11.75 5.66 -0.38
CA VAL A 257 -12.94 4.83 -0.19
C VAL A 257 -13.68 4.75 -1.52
N GLN A 258 -13.85 3.54 -2.03
CA GLN A 258 -14.70 3.24 -3.18
C GLN A 258 -16.01 2.63 -2.70
N ASP A 259 -17.11 3.31 -2.94
CA ASP A 259 -18.46 2.80 -2.66
C ASP A 259 -18.78 1.67 -3.65
N LEU A 260 -19.31 0.54 -3.15
CA LEU A 260 -19.70 -0.59 -4.00
C LEU A 260 -21.16 -0.53 -4.43
N ASN A 261 -21.98 0.33 -3.83
CA ASN A 261 -23.38 0.58 -4.21
C ASN A 261 -23.53 1.76 -5.18
N SER A 262 -22.48 2.54 -5.42
CA SER A 262 -22.50 3.69 -6.31
C SER A 262 -21.18 3.85 -7.07
N ASN A 263 -21.08 4.86 -7.92
CA ASN A 263 -19.83 5.21 -8.62
C ASN A 263 -18.93 6.15 -7.81
N ASN A 264 -19.24 6.39 -6.53
CA ASN A 264 -18.57 7.39 -5.72
C ASN A 264 -17.19 6.93 -5.23
N ILE A 265 -16.23 7.86 -5.28
CA ILE A 265 -14.88 7.71 -4.73
C ILE A 265 -14.57 8.90 -3.86
N THR A 266 -14.17 8.63 -2.62
CA THR A 266 -13.80 9.62 -1.62
C THR A 266 -12.33 9.47 -1.28
N GLN A 267 -11.57 10.55 -1.39
CA GLN A 267 -10.16 10.57 -0.99
C GLN A 267 -10.08 10.62 0.54
N ILE A 268 -9.17 9.83 1.13
CA ILE A 268 -9.05 9.73 2.58
C ILE A 268 -8.06 10.75 3.13
N THR A 269 -6.94 10.98 2.43
CA THR A 269 -5.89 11.88 2.92
C THR A 269 -5.66 13.03 1.94
N TYR A 270 -5.15 14.16 2.43
CA TYR A 270 -4.86 15.34 1.60
C TYR A 270 -3.44 15.83 1.88
N ILE A 271 -2.48 14.91 1.72
CA ILE A 271 -1.06 15.12 1.94
C ILE A 271 -0.31 14.88 0.63
N PRO A 272 0.65 15.75 0.26
CA PRO A 272 1.30 15.70 -1.05
C PRO A 272 2.24 14.51 -1.27
N GLY A 273 2.59 13.81 -0.19
CA GLY A 273 3.47 12.64 -0.18
C GLY A 273 2.81 11.37 -0.72
N TYR A 274 3.38 10.22 -0.36
CA TYR A 274 2.83 8.91 -0.71
C TYR A 274 2.07 8.34 0.48
N ASP A 275 0.78 8.08 0.25
CA ASP A 275 -0.10 7.47 1.24
C ASP A 275 -0.75 6.20 0.68
N GLU A 276 -0.51 5.12 1.39
CA GLU A 276 -1.06 3.79 1.23
C GLU A 276 -0.59 3.08 2.48
N THR A 277 -1.34 2.31 3.24
CA THR A 277 -2.70 1.79 3.20
C THR A 277 -3.49 2.50 4.30
N THR A 278 -4.80 2.72 4.16
CA THR A 278 -5.63 3.13 5.32
C THR A 278 -6.52 1.99 5.83
N ILE A 279 -6.33 1.58 7.09
CA ILE A 279 -7.21 0.64 7.81
C ILE A 279 -8.03 1.40 8.86
N PHE A 280 -9.35 1.38 8.74
CA PHE A 280 -10.32 2.03 9.59
C PHE A 280 -10.55 1.26 10.90
N SER A 281 -10.77 2.00 11.98
CA SER A 281 -11.23 1.47 13.27
C SER A 281 -12.61 0.82 13.14
N PRO A 282 -13.04 -0.02 14.10
CA PRO A 282 -14.36 -0.68 14.04
C PRO A 282 -15.55 0.27 13.95
N ASP A 283 -15.42 1.48 14.49
CA ASP A 283 -16.41 2.56 14.39
C ASP A 283 -16.15 3.51 13.22
N GLU A 284 -15.10 3.27 12.44
CA GLU A 284 -14.70 3.99 11.21
C GLU A 284 -14.43 5.50 11.39
N HIS A 285 -14.18 5.94 12.62
CA HIS A 285 -13.82 7.33 12.93
C HIS A 285 -12.30 7.58 12.90
N LEU A 286 -11.48 6.56 13.13
CA LEU A 286 -10.03 6.63 13.09
C LEU A 286 -9.48 5.74 11.98
N GLY A 287 -8.29 6.08 11.48
CA GLY A 287 -7.57 5.31 10.48
C GLY A 287 -6.11 5.12 10.86
N MET A 288 -5.55 3.94 10.57
CA MET A 288 -4.11 3.74 10.52
C MET A 288 -3.63 3.80 9.08
N VAL A 289 -2.72 4.72 8.80
CA VAL A 289 -2.23 5.03 7.46
C VAL A 289 -0.75 4.68 7.36
N MET A 290 -0.35 3.89 6.36
CA MET A 290 1.07 3.87 5.96
C MET A 290 1.32 5.10 5.08
N SER A 291 2.33 5.88 5.43
CA SER A 291 2.51 7.22 4.89
C SER A 291 3.97 7.63 4.96
N THR A 292 4.43 8.31 3.92
CA THR A 292 5.78 8.88 3.87
C THR A 292 5.87 10.28 4.48
N ARG A 293 4.76 10.86 4.96
CA ARG A 293 4.66 12.27 5.38
C ARG A 293 5.64 12.69 6.49
N PHE A 294 6.09 11.74 7.29
CA PHE A 294 7.09 11.96 8.35
C PHE A 294 8.51 11.53 7.94
N SER A 295 8.72 11.23 6.65
CA SER A 295 10.00 10.81 6.07
C SER A 295 10.66 11.92 5.26
N LYS A 296 11.09 12.98 5.95
CA LYS A 296 11.53 14.24 5.31
C LYS A 296 12.37 14.09 4.03
N ASN A 297 13.34 13.17 4.01
CA ASN A 297 14.27 13.02 2.88
C ASN A 297 13.92 11.89 1.90
N THR A 298 12.84 11.14 2.15
CA THR A 298 12.36 10.10 1.21
C THR A 298 10.88 10.26 0.84
N ASP A 299 10.23 11.31 1.30
CA ASP A 299 8.85 11.65 0.98
C ASP A 299 8.74 12.24 -0.43
N PRO A 300 8.04 11.60 -1.38
CA PRO A 300 7.89 12.12 -2.74
C PRO A 300 6.92 13.32 -2.84
N ALA A 301 6.76 14.11 -1.77
CA ALA A 301 5.82 15.23 -1.72
C ALA A 301 6.01 16.28 -2.83
N ILE A 302 7.24 16.47 -3.32
CA ILE A 302 7.53 17.39 -4.43
C ILE A 302 6.75 17.05 -5.72
N PHE A 303 6.41 15.78 -5.92
CA PHE A 303 5.67 15.30 -7.09
C PHE A 303 4.15 15.55 -6.97
N GLY A 304 3.65 15.72 -5.73
CA GLY A 304 2.23 15.87 -5.40
C GLY A 304 1.80 17.23 -4.83
N ILE A 305 2.74 18.11 -4.47
CA ILE A 305 2.44 19.36 -3.74
C ILE A 305 1.54 20.34 -4.47
N MET A 306 1.63 20.42 -5.80
CA MET A 306 0.74 21.24 -6.62
C MET A 306 -0.34 20.34 -7.25
N PRO A 307 -1.60 20.42 -6.80
CA PRO A 307 -2.72 19.74 -7.43
C PRO A 307 -2.91 20.22 -8.86
N ARG A 308 -3.07 19.28 -9.80
CA ARG A 308 -3.17 19.61 -11.22
C ARG A 308 -4.06 18.62 -11.98
N PRO A 309 -4.75 19.06 -13.04
CA PRO A 309 -5.55 18.19 -13.89
C PRO A 309 -4.71 17.02 -14.40
N LEU A 310 -5.27 15.81 -14.40
CA LEU A 310 -4.59 14.60 -14.87
C LEU A 310 -3.31 14.21 -14.12
N GLY A 311 -2.97 14.85 -12.99
CA GLY A 311 -1.71 14.58 -12.27
C GLY A 311 -1.46 13.09 -12.02
N GLY A 312 -2.48 12.35 -11.60
CA GLY A 312 -2.38 10.88 -11.42
C GLY A 312 -2.21 10.07 -12.68
N LYS A 313 -2.83 10.51 -13.77
CA LYS A 313 -2.69 9.87 -15.08
C LYS A 313 -1.30 10.08 -15.65
N VAL A 314 -0.76 11.28 -15.48
CA VAL A 314 0.61 11.60 -15.88
C VAL A 314 1.60 10.78 -15.07
N LEU A 315 1.45 10.70 -13.74
CA LEU A 315 2.40 10.01 -12.87
C LEU A 315 2.29 8.46 -12.87
N LEU A 316 1.33 7.85 -13.59
CA LEU A 316 1.16 6.38 -13.66
C LEU A 316 2.48 5.64 -13.92
N ASP A 317 3.27 6.16 -14.85
CA ASP A 317 4.50 5.52 -15.34
C ASP A 317 5.71 5.68 -14.41
N VAL A 318 5.61 6.56 -13.41
CA VAL A 318 6.66 6.74 -12.38
C VAL A 318 6.17 6.36 -10.98
N GLN A 319 4.89 6.01 -10.81
CA GLN A 319 4.31 5.67 -9.50
C GLN A 319 5.04 4.50 -8.83
N SER A 320 5.41 3.46 -9.59
CA SER A 320 6.23 2.35 -9.10
C SER A 320 7.63 2.77 -8.66
N LEU A 321 8.22 3.79 -9.30
CA LEU A 321 9.52 4.35 -8.90
C LEU A 321 9.39 5.14 -7.61
N LEU A 322 8.35 5.98 -7.48
CA LEU A 322 8.08 6.76 -6.28
C LEU A 322 7.80 5.85 -5.07
N TYR A 323 6.93 4.85 -5.25
CA TYR A 323 6.68 3.81 -4.25
C TYR A 323 7.98 3.12 -3.87
N SER A 324 8.74 2.60 -4.85
CA SER A 324 9.95 1.82 -4.58
C SER A 324 11.05 2.64 -3.92
N TYR A 325 11.14 3.92 -4.28
CA TYR A 325 12.07 4.88 -3.68
C TYR A 325 11.75 5.10 -2.19
N ALA A 326 10.48 5.35 -1.88
CA ALA A 326 10.05 5.77 -0.56
C ALA A 326 9.77 4.59 0.40
N VAL A 327 9.40 3.42 -0.11
CA VAL A 327 8.93 2.29 0.71
C VAL A 327 9.99 1.17 0.79
N PRO A 328 10.24 0.34 -0.24
CA PRO A 328 11.38 -0.58 -0.29
C PRO A 328 12.72 0.07 0.04
N GLY A 329 12.99 1.27 -0.48
CA GLY A 329 14.22 2.01 -0.20
C GLY A 329 14.45 2.27 1.28
N VAL A 330 13.40 2.71 1.99
CA VAL A 330 13.45 2.95 3.44
C VAL A 330 13.54 1.66 4.25
N ARG A 331 12.80 0.62 3.85
CA ARG A 331 12.88 -0.71 4.51
C ARG A 331 14.29 -1.30 4.40
N GLN A 332 14.99 -1.07 3.30
CA GLN A 332 16.29 -1.72 3.08
C GLN A 332 17.49 -0.90 3.54
N SER A 333 17.51 0.42 3.31
CA SER A 333 18.75 1.18 3.52
C SER A 333 18.59 2.66 3.83
N ARG A 334 17.55 3.34 3.34
CA ARG A 334 17.36 4.78 3.55
C ARG A 334 16.81 5.08 4.93
N GLN A 335 17.43 6.04 5.62
CA GLN A 335 16.84 6.60 6.82
C GLN A 335 15.53 7.31 6.46
N GLY A 336 14.45 6.92 7.14
CA GLY A 336 13.11 7.37 6.83
C GLY A 336 12.06 6.59 7.61
N ASN A 337 10.81 7.05 7.51
CA ASN A 337 9.65 6.52 8.20
C ASN A 337 8.48 6.36 7.22
N ILE A 338 7.89 5.17 7.15
CA ILE A 338 6.72 4.90 6.30
C ILE A 338 5.45 4.64 7.12
N GLY A 339 5.40 5.19 8.33
CA GLY A 339 4.29 5.07 9.26
C GLY A 339 4.45 3.92 10.26
N PRO A 340 3.35 3.48 10.89
CA PRO A 340 1.99 3.95 10.65
C PRO A 340 1.72 5.33 11.25
N VAL A 341 0.72 6.02 10.70
CA VAL A 341 0.19 7.29 11.18
C VAL A 341 -1.26 7.07 11.63
N LEU A 342 -1.62 7.56 12.81
CA LEU A 342 -2.99 7.53 13.30
C LEU A 342 -3.72 8.82 12.89
N VAL A 343 -4.84 8.70 12.20
CA VAL A 343 -5.63 9.84 11.70
C VAL A 343 -7.07 9.80 12.21
N ASP A 344 -7.67 10.98 12.36
CA ASP A 344 -9.12 11.16 12.41
C ASP A 344 -9.60 11.20 10.96
N ILE A 345 -10.51 10.29 10.59
CA ILE A 345 -10.96 10.13 9.21
C ILE A 345 -11.65 11.39 8.69
N ASN A 346 -12.51 12.01 9.50
CA ASN A 346 -13.25 13.18 9.07
C ASN A 346 -12.32 14.39 8.85
N LYS A 347 -11.36 14.61 9.75
CA LYS A 347 -10.34 15.65 9.54
C LYS A 347 -9.46 15.33 8.34
N SER A 348 -9.00 14.09 8.21
CA SER A 348 -8.16 13.67 7.09
C SER A 348 -8.83 13.91 5.75
N MET A 349 -10.14 13.66 5.64
CA MET A 349 -10.93 13.88 4.42
C MET A 349 -11.31 15.35 4.15
N ASN A 350 -11.34 16.21 5.17
CA ASN A 350 -11.92 17.56 5.04
C ASN A 350 -10.96 18.71 5.40
N GLN A 351 -9.77 18.42 5.93
CA GLN A 351 -8.77 19.40 6.33
C GLN A 351 -7.44 19.13 5.61
N ALA A 352 -7.19 19.86 4.53
CA ALA A 352 -5.93 19.79 3.81
C ALA A 352 -4.73 20.03 4.74
N GLY A 353 -3.69 19.20 4.61
CA GLY A 353 -2.50 19.29 5.46
C GLY A 353 -2.63 18.66 6.85
N TYR A 354 -3.76 18.05 7.21
CA TYR A 354 -3.91 17.32 8.47
C TYR A 354 -2.90 16.16 8.58
N GLN A 355 -2.00 16.24 9.57
CA GLN A 355 -0.87 15.32 9.70
C GLN A 355 -1.22 14.03 10.46
N GLY A 356 -2.08 14.11 11.48
CA GLY A 356 -2.29 13.01 12.43
C GLY A 356 -1.07 12.75 13.31
N ILE A 357 -1.06 11.60 13.97
CA ILE A 357 -0.03 11.21 14.95
C ILE A 357 0.91 10.19 14.33
N ASP A 358 2.19 10.53 14.21
CA ASP A 358 3.23 9.56 13.88
C ASP A 358 3.34 8.49 14.98
N LEU A 359 3.21 7.20 14.64
CA LEU A 359 3.35 6.09 15.58
C LEU A 359 4.74 5.46 15.56
N ASN A 360 5.66 5.91 14.71
CA ASN A 360 7.04 5.47 14.77
C ASN A 360 7.70 5.99 16.08
N THR A 361 8.48 5.11 16.72
CA THR A 361 9.19 5.42 17.97
C THR A 361 10.69 5.16 17.87
N ASP A 362 11.16 4.58 16.77
CA ASP A 362 12.55 4.15 16.59
C ASP A 362 12.89 4.15 15.10
N GLU A 363 13.85 4.98 14.72
CA GLU A 363 14.25 5.17 13.33
C GLU A 363 14.92 3.95 12.70
N ASN A 364 15.35 2.94 13.46
CA ASN A 364 15.94 1.71 12.93
C ASN A 364 14.90 0.64 12.59
N TRP A 365 13.68 0.82 13.09
CA TRP A 365 12.57 -0.10 12.89
C TRP A 365 11.57 0.52 11.93
N VAL A 366 11.26 -0.22 10.86
CA VAL A 366 10.43 0.26 9.77
C VAL A 366 9.15 -0.55 9.70
N TYR A 367 8.02 0.13 9.51
CA TYR A 367 6.71 -0.50 9.40
C TYR A 367 6.60 -1.51 8.25
N CYS A 368 5.90 -2.61 8.55
CA CYS A 368 5.47 -3.64 7.62
C CYS A 368 3.99 -3.97 7.82
N SER A 369 3.28 -4.17 6.71
CA SER A 369 1.90 -4.65 6.72
C SER A 369 1.78 -6.06 7.33
N PRO A 370 0.62 -6.43 7.91
CA PRO A 370 -0.60 -5.62 8.01
C PRO A 370 -0.63 -4.70 9.25
N MET A 371 -1.46 -3.66 9.16
CA MET A 371 -2.04 -2.95 10.31
C MET A 371 -3.36 -3.62 10.70
N SER A 372 -3.70 -3.60 11.98
CA SER A 372 -4.90 -4.27 12.47
C SER A 372 -5.47 -3.57 13.70
N TRP A 373 -6.78 -3.37 13.74
CA TRP A 373 -7.48 -2.82 14.90
C TRP A 373 -7.98 -3.94 15.81
N ASN A 374 -7.89 -3.73 17.12
CA ASN A 374 -8.63 -4.54 18.06
C ASN A 374 -10.13 -4.29 17.87
N SER A 375 -10.96 -5.34 17.98
CA SER A 375 -12.41 -5.22 17.80
C SER A 375 -13.08 -4.28 18.80
N ASN A 376 -12.44 -3.97 19.93
CA ASN A 376 -12.91 -2.97 20.89
C ASN A 376 -12.67 -1.51 20.46
N GLY A 377 -11.89 -1.25 19.40
CA GLY A 377 -11.58 0.09 18.89
C GLY A 377 -10.67 0.97 19.76
N LYS A 378 -10.12 0.44 20.86
CA LYS A 378 -9.23 1.17 21.79
C LYS A 378 -7.75 0.95 21.55
N SER A 379 -7.41 -0.01 20.70
CA SER A 379 -6.03 -0.29 20.36
C SER A 379 -5.91 -0.78 18.93
N ALA A 380 -4.72 -0.60 18.38
CA ALA A 380 -4.35 -1.10 17.07
C ALA A 380 -2.90 -1.57 17.09
N MET A 381 -2.53 -2.41 16.14
CA MET A 381 -1.20 -3.00 16.08
C MET A 381 -0.66 -3.11 14.66
N TRP A 382 0.66 -3.24 14.57
CA TRP A 382 1.41 -3.39 13.34
C TRP A 382 2.68 -4.19 13.56
N ILE A 383 3.33 -4.54 12.46
CA ILE A 383 4.65 -5.17 12.46
C ILE A 383 5.69 -4.13 12.13
N GLU A 384 6.86 -4.24 12.76
CA GLU A 384 8.06 -3.56 12.31
C GLU A 384 9.18 -4.57 12.06
N GLU A 385 10.05 -4.25 11.11
CA GLU A 385 11.30 -4.97 10.87
C GLU A 385 12.50 -4.04 11.06
N VAL A 386 13.64 -4.61 11.45
CA VAL A 386 14.90 -3.86 11.47
C VAL A 386 15.24 -3.50 10.02
N ARG A 387 15.56 -2.23 9.76
CA ARG A 387 15.97 -1.76 8.44
C ARG A 387 17.11 -2.62 7.89
N GLY A 388 16.93 -3.15 6.68
CA GLY A 388 17.90 -4.02 6.01
C GLY A 388 17.95 -5.46 6.54
N ASN A 389 17.13 -5.82 7.53
CA ASN A 389 17.08 -7.17 8.10
C ASN A 389 15.64 -7.62 8.40
N SER A 390 14.96 -8.10 7.36
CA SER A 390 13.57 -8.57 7.42
C SER A 390 13.35 -9.82 8.29
N SER A 391 14.43 -10.50 8.73
CA SER A 391 14.35 -11.63 9.65
C SER A 391 14.15 -11.19 11.11
N GLN A 392 14.48 -9.93 11.44
CA GLN A 392 14.26 -9.37 12.77
C GLN A 392 12.99 -8.52 12.77
N ARG A 393 11.91 -9.10 13.28
CA ARG A 393 10.58 -8.48 13.33
C ARG A 393 10.04 -8.40 14.74
N ARG A 394 9.22 -7.39 15.01
CA ARG A 394 8.49 -7.20 16.28
C ARG A 394 7.05 -6.80 16.05
N LEU A 395 6.19 -7.10 17.02
CA LEU A 395 4.84 -6.57 17.09
C LEU A 395 4.82 -5.28 17.92
N ARG A 396 4.16 -4.26 17.39
CA ARG A 396 3.91 -3.00 18.06
C ARG A 396 2.43 -2.74 18.20
N ARG A 397 2.06 -2.03 19.24
CA ARG A 397 0.68 -1.68 19.56
C ARG A 397 0.61 -0.22 19.96
N VAL A 398 -0.49 0.42 19.62
CA VAL A 398 -0.92 1.70 20.18
C VAL A 398 -2.18 1.51 21.01
N ASP A 399 -2.19 2.10 22.21
CA ASP A 399 -3.35 2.24 23.08
C ASP A 399 -3.87 3.67 23.03
N LEU A 400 -5.17 3.84 22.82
CA LEU A 400 -5.83 5.13 22.79
C LEU A 400 -6.37 5.44 24.20
N LEU A 401 -5.67 6.29 24.94
CA LEU A 401 -5.91 6.47 26.37
C LEU A 401 -7.18 7.30 26.64
N ASP A 402 -7.48 8.25 25.76
CA ASP A 402 -8.61 9.18 25.91
C ASP A 402 -9.76 8.90 24.93
N TYR A 403 -9.51 8.09 23.90
CA TYR A 403 -10.51 7.78 22.89
C TYR A 403 -11.63 6.90 23.45
N LYS A 404 -12.87 7.26 23.13
CA LYS A 404 -14.06 6.49 23.45
C LYS A 404 -14.68 6.02 22.14
N PRO A 405 -14.46 4.75 21.76
CA PRO A 405 -15.02 4.22 20.54
C PRO A 405 -16.53 4.38 20.51
N GLN A 406 -17.05 4.74 19.33
CA GLN A 406 -18.47 4.72 19.09
C GLN A 406 -18.94 3.29 18.81
N LYS A 407 -20.22 3.15 18.45
CA LYS A 407 -20.76 1.86 18.05
C LYS A 407 -20.05 1.40 16.77
N THR A 408 -19.57 0.15 16.77
CA THR A 408 -19.05 -0.51 15.58
C THR A 408 -20.03 -0.37 14.42
N VAL A 409 -19.49 -0.09 13.22
CA VAL A 409 -20.30 0.02 12.01
C VAL A 409 -21.02 -1.32 11.77
N PRO A 410 -22.36 -1.31 11.61
CA PRO A 410 -23.11 -2.54 11.38
C PRO A 410 -22.68 -3.25 10.11
N ILE A 411 -22.62 -4.58 10.18
CA ILE A 411 -22.40 -5.44 9.02
C ILE A 411 -23.59 -5.28 8.06
N VAL A 412 -23.29 -5.08 6.78
CA VAL A 412 -24.26 -5.11 5.69
C VAL A 412 -23.83 -6.15 4.66
N ALA A 413 -24.77 -6.61 3.85
CA ALA A 413 -24.42 -7.48 2.73
C ALA A 413 -23.58 -6.70 1.72
N THR A 414 -22.45 -7.26 1.31
CA THR A 414 -21.67 -6.73 0.19
C THR A 414 -22.50 -6.86 -1.10
N PRO A 415 -22.62 -5.82 -1.93
CA PRO A 415 -23.45 -5.88 -3.12
C PRO A 415 -22.82 -6.76 -4.22
N ASP A 416 -23.63 -7.64 -4.82
CA ASP A 416 -23.22 -8.41 -6.01
C ASP A 416 -23.16 -7.54 -7.27
N ASN A 417 -24.01 -6.52 -7.35
CA ASN A 417 -24.13 -5.62 -8.50
C ASN A 417 -23.41 -4.31 -8.20
N ILE A 418 -22.14 -4.22 -8.59
CA ILE A 418 -21.27 -3.06 -8.32
C ILE A 418 -21.28 -2.09 -9.51
N PRO A 419 -21.75 -0.85 -9.37
CA PRO A 419 -21.77 0.11 -10.46
C PRO A 419 -20.38 0.41 -11.04
N GLY A 420 -20.28 0.34 -12.38
CA GLY A 420 -19.04 0.54 -13.12
C GLY A 420 -17.95 -0.50 -12.83
N SER A 421 -18.33 -1.65 -12.30
CA SER A 421 -17.50 -2.86 -12.38
C SER A 421 -17.61 -3.50 -13.77
N GLU A 422 -16.60 -4.29 -14.13
CA GLU A 422 -16.53 -4.99 -15.41
C GLU A 422 -16.43 -6.50 -15.20
N ASP A 423 -16.84 -7.28 -16.21
CA ASP A 423 -16.54 -8.72 -16.24
C ASP A 423 -15.04 -8.96 -16.45
N LEU A 424 -14.55 -10.12 -15.99
CA LEU A 424 -13.12 -10.48 -16.16
C LEU A 424 -12.65 -10.48 -17.62
N SER A 425 -13.56 -10.61 -18.60
CA SER A 425 -13.22 -10.51 -20.02
C SER A 425 -12.66 -9.13 -20.40
N ALA A 426 -12.98 -8.06 -19.66
CA ALA A 426 -12.42 -6.73 -19.87
C ALA A 426 -10.88 -6.71 -19.79
N LEU A 427 -10.29 -7.61 -19.01
CA LEU A 427 -8.83 -7.74 -18.87
C LEU A 427 -8.12 -8.09 -20.19
N SER A 428 -8.85 -8.65 -21.16
CA SER A 428 -8.31 -8.94 -22.50
C SER A 428 -8.28 -7.72 -23.43
N SER A 429 -8.92 -6.62 -23.05
CA SER A 429 -9.09 -5.40 -23.88
C SER A 429 -8.20 -4.23 -23.45
N VAL A 430 -7.18 -4.51 -22.63
CA VAL A 430 -6.25 -3.51 -22.13
C VAL A 430 -5.51 -2.83 -23.28
N ASN A 431 -5.67 -1.50 -23.39
CA ASN A 431 -4.82 -0.68 -24.23
C ASN A 431 -4.17 0.44 -23.40
N PRO A 432 -2.86 0.33 -23.11
CA PRO A 432 -2.16 1.34 -22.33
C PRO A 432 -1.84 2.61 -23.13
N ASN A 433 -1.89 2.54 -24.48
CA ASN A 433 -1.53 3.65 -25.36
C ASN A 433 -2.72 4.57 -25.56
N VAL A 434 -2.50 5.86 -25.34
CA VAL A 434 -3.54 6.89 -25.40
C VAL A 434 -2.98 8.12 -26.09
N GLN A 435 -3.77 8.73 -26.96
CA GLN A 435 -3.48 10.03 -27.54
C GLN A 435 -4.78 10.80 -27.71
N GLY A 436 -4.80 12.04 -27.25
CA GLY A 436 -5.96 12.89 -27.45
C GLY A 436 -5.91 14.18 -26.65
N LYS A 437 -6.96 14.97 -26.81
CA LYS A 437 -7.13 16.25 -26.11
C LYS A 437 -8.11 16.10 -24.95
N VAL A 438 -7.72 16.50 -23.75
CA VAL A 438 -8.65 16.66 -22.62
C VAL A 438 -9.04 18.14 -22.54
N VAL A 439 -10.30 18.45 -22.84
CA VAL A 439 -10.80 19.84 -22.85
C VAL A 439 -11.20 20.27 -21.44
N GLY A 440 -10.79 21.47 -21.02
CA GLY A 440 -11.23 22.05 -19.75
C GLY A 440 -12.70 22.45 -19.80
N LYS A 441 -13.44 22.29 -18.70
CA LYS A 441 -14.88 22.62 -18.64
C LYS A 441 -15.18 24.09 -18.95
N LYS A 442 -14.20 24.99 -18.78
CA LYS A 442 -14.35 26.43 -19.03
C LYS A 442 -13.44 26.94 -20.14
N SER A 443 -12.17 26.53 -20.15
CA SER A 443 -11.23 26.96 -21.19
C SER A 443 -10.07 26.00 -21.38
N GLY A 444 -9.41 26.14 -22.53
CA GLY A 444 -8.16 25.46 -22.82
C GLY A 444 -8.27 23.94 -22.85
N TYR A 445 -7.11 23.30 -22.89
CA TYR A 445 -7.02 21.86 -23.00
C TYR A 445 -5.66 21.33 -22.54
N VAL A 446 -5.57 20.03 -22.34
CA VAL A 446 -4.32 19.28 -22.22
C VAL A 446 -4.17 18.39 -23.45
N ASN A 447 -3.07 18.52 -24.20
CA ASN A 447 -2.68 17.49 -25.16
C ASN A 447 -2.01 16.38 -24.37
N TYR A 448 -2.58 15.17 -24.41
CA TYR A 448 -2.09 14.03 -23.65
C TYR A 448 -1.66 12.92 -24.61
N THR A 449 -0.45 12.42 -24.41
CA THR A 449 0.06 11.23 -25.11
C THR A 449 0.70 10.30 -24.11
N ARG A 450 0.34 9.02 -24.16
CA ARG A 450 1.02 7.93 -23.46
C ARG A 450 1.33 6.81 -24.43
N LYS A 451 2.59 6.40 -24.46
CA LYS A 451 3.11 5.32 -25.30
C LYS A 451 3.90 4.34 -24.43
N VAL A 452 3.38 3.14 -24.30
CA VAL A 452 4.00 2.02 -23.59
C VAL A 452 4.54 1.03 -24.62
N SER A 453 5.73 0.53 -24.37
CA SER A 453 6.37 -0.52 -25.15
C SER A 453 6.47 -1.84 -24.35
N SER A 454 6.73 -2.95 -25.05
CA SER A 454 6.69 -4.31 -24.48
C SER A 454 7.83 -4.67 -23.52
N SER A 455 8.54 -3.69 -22.95
CA SER A 455 9.76 -3.89 -22.15
C SER A 455 9.79 -3.08 -20.84
N TYR A 456 8.62 -2.80 -20.24
CA TYR A 456 8.52 -1.95 -19.04
C TYR A 456 9.17 -0.57 -19.23
N SER A 457 8.99 0.00 -20.42
CA SER A 457 9.46 1.33 -20.78
C SER A 457 8.43 2.02 -21.65
N GLY A 458 8.47 3.36 -21.62
CA GLY A 458 7.51 4.17 -22.33
C GLY A 458 7.67 5.66 -22.07
N GLN A 459 6.74 6.42 -22.62
CA GLN A 459 6.73 7.87 -22.56
C GLN A 459 5.33 8.38 -22.29
N THR A 460 5.22 9.39 -21.43
CA THR A 460 4.00 10.14 -21.18
C THR A 460 4.28 11.63 -21.28
N GLU A 461 3.46 12.34 -22.04
CA GLU A 461 3.55 13.79 -22.23
C GLU A 461 2.18 14.44 -22.01
N ALA A 462 2.17 15.53 -21.26
CA ALA A 462 1.00 16.36 -21.04
C ALA A 462 1.36 17.83 -21.25
N ASP A 463 0.82 18.45 -22.30
CA ASP A 463 0.99 19.88 -22.59
C ASP A 463 -0.28 20.65 -22.24
N TYR A 464 -0.20 21.52 -21.24
CA TYR A 464 -1.30 22.32 -20.73
C TYR A 464 -1.35 23.66 -21.46
N VAL A 465 -2.48 23.93 -22.14
CA VAL A 465 -2.72 25.16 -22.90
C VAL A 465 -3.93 25.87 -22.31
N ASN A 466 -3.66 26.82 -21.41
CA ASN A 466 -4.64 27.62 -20.68
C ASN A 466 -5.82 26.80 -20.12
N TYR A 467 -5.53 25.59 -19.63
CA TYR A 467 -6.54 24.66 -19.16
C TYR A 467 -7.21 25.22 -17.90
N SER A 468 -8.54 25.23 -17.89
CA SER A 468 -9.32 25.58 -16.71
C SER A 468 -10.66 24.85 -16.69
N ASP A 469 -10.96 24.29 -15.53
CA ASP A 469 -12.25 23.66 -15.23
C ASP A 469 -13.22 24.61 -14.50
N ASP A 470 -12.69 25.65 -13.85
CA ASP A 470 -13.47 26.59 -13.02
C ASP A 470 -13.50 28.01 -13.61
N GLY A 471 -12.66 28.33 -14.59
CA GLY A 471 -12.52 29.65 -15.20
C GLY A 471 -11.79 30.66 -14.30
N ILE A 472 -11.22 30.21 -13.19
CA ILE A 472 -10.55 31.03 -12.18
C ILE A 472 -9.06 30.66 -12.11
N ASN A 473 -8.77 29.37 -12.12
CA ASN A 473 -7.42 28.83 -12.03
C ASN A 473 -7.03 28.23 -13.39
N PHE A 474 -5.83 28.57 -13.85
CA PHE A 474 -5.35 28.25 -15.19
C PHE A 474 -3.99 27.57 -15.13
N TYR A 475 -3.88 26.45 -15.83
CA TYR A 475 -2.66 25.64 -15.93
C TYR A 475 -2.02 25.83 -17.31
N ASN A 476 -0.72 26.15 -17.32
CA ASN A 476 0.08 26.34 -18.53
C ASN A 476 1.47 25.74 -18.37
N GLY A 477 1.95 25.00 -19.38
CA GLY A 477 3.28 24.38 -19.35
C GLY A 477 3.23 22.91 -19.73
N TYR A 478 4.19 22.11 -19.26
CA TYR A 478 4.29 20.70 -19.62
C TYR A 478 4.75 19.79 -18.49
N GLU A 479 4.47 18.50 -18.68
CA GLU A 479 5.03 17.37 -17.95
C GLU A 479 5.45 16.29 -18.94
N LYS A 480 6.68 15.76 -18.78
CA LYS A 480 7.26 14.74 -19.66
C LYS A 480 7.90 13.64 -18.83
N ILE A 481 7.49 12.41 -19.09
CA ILE A 481 8.04 11.21 -18.49
C ILE A 481 8.61 10.32 -19.58
N SER A 482 9.82 9.83 -19.35
CA SER A 482 10.40 8.73 -20.10
C SER A 482 10.86 7.70 -19.07
N TYR A 483 10.19 6.56 -18.99
CA TYR A 483 10.52 5.52 -18.01
C TYR A 483 11.13 4.31 -18.69
N ASN A 484 12.02 3.65 -17.95
CA ASN A 484 12.61 2.36 -18.28
C ASN A 484 12.97 1.69 -16.95
N TYR A 485 12.19 0.70 -16.52
CA TYR A 485 12.45 0.05 -15.23
C TYR A 485 13.76 -0.74 -15.18
N ALA A 486 14.32 -1.13 -16.33
CA ALA A 486 15.65 -1.75 -16.40
C ALA A 486 16.80 -0.73 -16.52
N GLY A 487 16.51 0.57 -16.66
CA GLY A 487 17.49 1.62 -16.89
C GLY A 487 17.12 2.93 -16.19
N GLU A 488 17.60 4.06 -16.69
CA GLU A 488 17.24 5.36 -16.13
C GLU A 488 15.82 5.75 -16.54
N SER A 489 15.08 6.33 -15.59
CA SER A 489 13.76 6.90 -15.81
C SER A 489 13.77 8.37 -15.45
N ARG A 490 13.12 9.22 -16.24
CA ARG A 490 13.15 10.66 -16.11
C ARG A 490 11.74 11.24 -16.06
N TYR A 491 11.51 12.15 -15.13
CA TYR A 491 10.36 13.05 -15.11
C TYR A 491 10.85 14.50 -15.15
N GLU A 492 10.38 15.27 -16.12
CA GLU A 492 10.68 16.68 -16.27
C GLU A 492 9.38 17.49 -16.38
N THR A 493 9.34 18.67 -15.76
CA THR A 493 8.18 19.55 -15.81
C THR A 493 8.59 21.02 -15.76
N ASN A 494 7.80 21.83 -16.47
CA ASN A 494 7.74 23.27 -16.32
C ASN A 494 6.25 23.63 -16.41
N LEU A 495 5.57 23.66 -15.27
CA LEU A 495 4.12 23.86 -15.17
C LEU A 495 3.81 24.99 -14.20
N LYS A 496 2.93 25.89 -14.62
CA LYS A 496 2.50 27.04 -13.84
C LYS A 496 0.99 27.03 -13.60
N LEU A 497 0.60 27.24 -12.35
CA LEU A 497 -0.76 27.50 -11.92
C LEU A 497 -0.91 29.00 -11.64
N THR A 498 -1.87 29.63 -12.32
CA THR A 498 -2.18 31.06 -12.17
C THR A 498 -3.67 31.24 -11.87
N GLY A 499 -4.04 32.39 -11.28
CA GLY A 499 -5.42 32.68 -10.90
C GLY A 499 -5.54 33.02 -9.42
N LYS A 500 -6.60 32.50 -8.78
CA LYS A 500 -6.78 32.64 -7.33
C LYS A 500 -5.74 31.84 -6.55
N LEU A 501 -5.40 30.66 -7.06
CA LEU A 501 -4.30 29.85 -6.57
C LEU A 501 -3.04 30.13 -7.39
N GLN A 502 -1.88 30.01 -6.75
CA GLN A 502 -0.57 30.18 -7.39
C GLN A 502 0.31 28.98 -7.09
N GLY A 503 0.98 28.48 -8.11
CA GLY A 503 1.93 27.40 -7.98
C GLY A 503 2.83 27.27 -9.22
N GLU A 504 3.96 26.62 -9.02
CA GLU A 504 4.93 26.36 -10.07
C GLU A 504 5.63 25.03 -9.80
N MET A 505 5.79 24.21 -10.82
CA MET A 505 6.66 23.04 -10.82
C MET A 505 7.71 23.24 -11.92
N ASN A 506 8.98 23.30 -11.55
CA ASN A 506 10.08 23.45 -12.48
C ASN A 506 11.25 22.57 -12.00
N PHE A 507 11.25 21.32 -12.43
CA PHE A 507 12.23 20.34 -12.00
C PHE A 507 12.44 19.21 -13.00
N ARG A 508 13.58 18.54 -12.84
CA ARG A 508 13.90 17.23 -13.42
C ARG A 508 14.23 16.26 -12.29
N ALA A 509 13.67 15.06 -12.35
CA ALA A 509 14.02 13.95 -11.47
C ALA A 509 14.41 12.75 -12.34
N THR A 510 15.63 12.26 -12.17
CA THR A 510 16.11 11.05 -12.86
C THR A 510 16.35 9.95 -11.84
N PHE A 511 15.66 8.85 -12.02
CA PHE A 511 15.76 7.63 -11.23
C PHE A 511 16.67 6.63 -11.90
N SER A 512 17.46 5.90 -11.12
CA SER A 512 18.15 4.69 -11.58
C SER A 512 17.16 3.57 -11.92
N ALA A 513 17.69 2.45 -12.44
CA ALA A 513 16.92 1.23 -12.63
C ALA A 513 16.18 0.79 -11.36
N LEU A 514 15.02 0.19 -11.58
CA LEU A 514 14.23 -0.45 -10.53
C LEU A 514 14.95 -1.75 -10.14
N SER A 515 15.42 -1.81 -8.90
CA SER A 515 16.16 -2.96 -8.37
C SER A 515 15.61 -3.35 -6.99
N GLY A 516 16.17 -4.40 -6.37
CA GLY A 516 15.72 -4.92 -5.08
C GLY A 516 15.56 -3.84 -4.01
N GLY A 517 16.48 -2.86 -3.93
CA GLY A 517 16.45 -1.74 -2.96
C GLY A 517 15.68 -0.51 -3.38
N GLY A 518 14.90 -0.61 -4.45
CA GLY A 518 14.27 0.54 -5.10
C GLY A 518 15.26 1.38 -5.92
N PRO A 519 14.75 2.32 -6.73
CA PRO A 519 15.58 3.21 -7.53
C PRO A 519 16.24 4.28 -6.65
N LYS A 520 17.30 4.88 -7.16
CA LYS A 520 18.06 6.01 -6.62
C LYS A 520 17.79 7.28 -7.42
N LEU A 521 17.82 8.44 -6.77
CA LEU A 521 17.82 9.72 -7.49
C LEU A 521 19.25 10.06 -7.91
N LEU A 522 19.42 10.35 -9.20
CA LEU A 522 20.72 10.59 -9.81
C LEU A 522 21.00 12.09 -9.90
N PHE A 523 22.15 12.52 -9.40
CA PHE A 523 22.57 13.94 -9.36
C PHE A 523 23.87 14.21 -10.12
N ASP A 524 24.47 13.20 -10.74
CA ASP A 524 25.59 13.36 -11.66
C ASP A 524 25.20 14.22 -12.87
N THR A 525 26.20 14.80 -13.54
CA THR A 525 26.00 15.65 -14.71
C THR A 525 25.44 14.85 -15.88
N ASP A 526 24.38 15.36 -16.49
CA ASP A 526 23.72 14.82 -17.67
C ASP A 526 24.35 15.34 -18.97
N THR A 527 23.90 14.84 -20.12
CA THR A 527 24.43 15.20 -21.45
C THR A 527 24.22 16.67 -21.82
N ASP A 528 23.29 17.37 -21.17
CA ASP A 528 23.02 18.80 -21.37
C ASP A 528 23.85 19.70 -20.42
N GLY A 529 24.74 19.12 -19.61
CA GLY A 529 25.59 19.84 -18.66
C GLY A 529 24.92 20.18 -17.33
N ASN A 530 23.61 19.93 -17.17
CA ASN A 530 22.91 20.08 -15.89
C ASN A 530 23.02 18.81 -15.04
N PRO A 531 22.78 18.86 -13.72
CA PRO A 531 22.57 17.64 -12.93
C PRO A 531 21.40 16.81 -13.50
N LYS A 532 21.47 15.48 -13.37
CA LYS A 532 20.36 14.59 -13.76
C LYS A 532 19.08 14.84 -12.96
N SER A 533 19.19 15.35 -11.74
CA SER A 533 18.05 15.73 -10.89
C SER A 533 18.27 17.11 -10.27
N TYR A 534 17.31 18.03 -10.44
CA TYR A 534 17.36 19.41 -9.93
C TYR A 534 15.99 20.07 -9.95
N GLY A 535 15.88 21.24 -9.32
CA GLY A 535 14.69 22.10 -9.39
C GLY A 535 13.79 22.00 -8.17
N TYR A 536 12.58 22.53 -8.31
CA TYR A 536 11.65 22.75 -7.20
C TYR A 536 10.17 22.66 -7.62
N ALA A 537 9.30 22.54 -6.63
CA ALA A 537 7.87 22.78 -6.76
C ALA A 537 7.38 23.68 -5.63
N THR A 538 6.53 24.66 -5.96
CA THR A 538 5.95 25.62 -5.03
C THR A 538 4.43 25.63 -5.15
N TYR A 539 3.73 25.57 -4.01
CA TYR A 539 2.28 25.75 -3.95
C TYR A 539 1.88 26.26 -2.56
N ASN A 540 0.94 27.21 -2.51
CA ASN A 540 0.45 27.82 -1.26
C ASN A 540 1.57 28.29 -0.30
N GLY A 541 2.64 28.88 -0.84
CA GLY A 541 3.76 29.41 -0.06
C GLY A 541 4.73 28.36 0.47
N VAL A 542 4.53 27.08 0.14
CA VAL A 542 5.46 25.99 0.48
C VAL A 542 6.27 25.62 -0.77
N THR A 543 7.59 25.57 -0.63
CA THR A 543 8.53 25.15 -1.70
C THR A 543 9.28 23.90 -1.27
N LEU A 544 9.27 22.88 -2.12
CA LEU A 544 10.06 21.64 -1.97
C LEU A 544 11.12 21.57 -3.07
N ASN A 545 12.30 21.04 -2.77
CA ASN A 545 13.40 20.91 -3.73
C ASN A 545 13.79 19.46 -3.95
N ILE A 546 14.16 19.12 -5.19
CA ILE A 546 14.64 17.77 -5.54
C ILE A 546 15.90 17.40 -4.74
N LYS A 547 16.77 18.37 -4.46
CA LYS A 547 18.00 18.17 -3.66
C LYS A 547 17.76 17.80 -2.20
N ASP A 548 16.54 17.98 -1.70
CA ASP A 548 16.19 17.65 -0.32
C ASP A 548 15.89 16.14 -0.17
N LEU A 549 15.72 15.42 -1.28
CA LEU A 549 15.55 13.97 -1.33
C LEU A 549 16.91 13.25 -1.33
N LEU A 550 16.96 12.05 -0.74
CA LEU A 550 18.15 11.21 -0.74
C LEU A 550 18.51 10.69 -2.13
N PRO A 551 19.80 10.58 -2.48
CA PRO A 551 20.25 9.95 -3.71
C PRO A 551 19.96 8.45 -3.75
#